data_AF-A0A1B3ZD66-F1
#
_entry.id   AF-A0A1B3ZD66-F1
#
_cell.length_a   1.000
_cell.length_b   1.000
_cell.length_c   1.000
_cell.angle_alpha   90.00
_cell.angle_beta   90.00
_cell.angle_gamma   90.00
#
_symmetry.space_group_name_H-M   'P 1'
#
loop_
_entity.id
_entity.type
_entity.pdbx_description
1 polymer ?
#
loop_
_entity_poly.entity_id
_entity_poly.type
_entity_poly.pdbx_seq_one_letter_code
_entity_poly.pdbx_strand_id
1 'polypeptide(L)'
;MKRSNLIATTIGATALMFAGSPALAQGKADRARAAIAEARGKIDAANKVGVAGDAPRLQAEAQAALRTAEEELARGKKDEAIADALHASELADTALGAAQQARNAQASAQQADAQATAAQAQQQAQAANERADAAQQQAAAAAADAAAARAAPPVVVAAPTPTPTTTITTETTKQAVATPAVHRRVVRKSTTPRARTVEKTTTSVTTSQQQ
;
A
#
# COMPACT_ATOMS: atom_id res chain seq x y z
N MET A 1 -20.93 -10.81 -32.73
CA MET A 1 -22.05 -9.86 -32.94
C MET A 1 -21.75 -8.60 -32.15
N LYS A 2 -21.40 -7.52 -32.84
CA LYS A 2 -21.11 -6.19 -32.26
C LYS A 2 -22.42 -5.44 -32.07
N ARG A 3 -22.65 -4.84 -30.91
CA ARG A 3 -23.67 -3.79 -30.72
C ARG A 3 -23.05 -2.64 -29.95
N SER A 4 -22.66 -1.63 -30.71
CA SER A 4 -22.27 -0.31 -30.26
C SER A 4 -23.51 0.48 -29.84
N ASN A 5 -23.50 1.10 -28.67
CA ASN A 5 -24.45 2.16 -28.33
C ASN A 5 -23.67 3.47 -28.19
N LEU A 6 -23.77 4.29 -29.23
CA LEU A 6 -23.26 5.66 -29.29
C LEU A 6 -24.14 6.54 -28.38
N ILE A 7 -23.54 7.16 -27.37
CA ILE A 7 -24.16 8.22 -26.58
C ILE A 7 -24.02 9.51 -27.37
N ALA A 8 -25.14 10.02 -27.88
CA ALA A 8 -25.23 11.33 -28.52
C ALA A 8 -25.55 12.39 -27.45
N THR A 9 -24.52 13.11 -27.00
CA THR A 9 -24.67 14.27 -26.10
C THR A 9 -24.69 15.54 -26.93
N THR A 10 -25.86 16.05 -27.25
CA THR A 10 -26.06 17.37 -27.87
C THR A 10 -25.99 18.46 -26.79
N ILE A 11 -24.87 19.17 -26.72
CA ILE A 11 -24.76 20.42 -25.96
C ILE A 11 -25.24 21.55 -26.87
N GLY A 12 -26.47 22.03 -26.63
CA GLY A 12 -26.99 23.24 -27.26
C GLY A 12 -26.31 24.47 -26.65
N ALA A 13 -25.49 25.15 -27.44
CA ALA A 13 -24.92 26.45 -27.10
C ALA A 13 -25.96 27.55 -27.35
N THR A 14 -26.67 27.96 -26.30
CA THR A 14 -27.54 29.14 -26.36
C THR A 14 -26.68 30.38 -26.09
N ALA A 15 -26.31 31.09 -27.16
CA ALA A 15 -25.68 32.41 -27.10
C ALA A 15 -26.71 33.45 -26.62
N LEU A 16 -26.66 33.81 -25.34
CA LEU A 16 -27.39 34.96 -24.79
C LEU A 16 -26.64 36.25 -25.16
N MET A 17 -27.11 36.90 -26.22
CA MET A 17 -26.83 38.29 -26.58
C MET A 17 -27.17 39.21 -25.41
N PHE A 18 -26.17 39.79 -24.73
CA PHE A 18 -26.39 40.88 -23.78
C PHE A 18 -26.41 42.23 -24.52
N ALA A 19 -27.61 42.72 -24.78
CA ALA A 19 -27.85 44.10 -25.20
C ALA A 19 -27.42 45.08 -24.08
N GLY A 20 -26.62 46.06 -24.44
CA GLY A 20 -26.22 47.15 -23.55
C GLY A 20 -27.37 48.14 -23.33
N SER A 21 -27.69 48.39 -22.06
CA SER A 21 -28.52 49.51 -21.61
C SER A 21 -27.79 50.28 -20.51
N PRO A 22 -27.85 51.63 -20.49
CA PRO A 22 -27.16 52.47 -19.51
C PRO A 22 -27.89 52.46 -18.16
N ALA A 23 -27.77 51.35 -17.43
CA ALA A 23 -28.08 51.21 -16.00
C ALA A 23 -26.85 50.63 -15.25
N LEU A 24 -25.66 51.02 -15.72
CA LEU A 24 -24.43 50.22 -15.71
C LEU A 24 -23.68 50.15 -14.36
N ALA A 25 -24.08 50.93 -13.35
CA ALA A 25 -23.36 50.94 -12.06
C ALA A 25 -23.99 50.01 -11.01
N GLN A 26 -25.31 49.83 -11.04
CA GLN A 26 -26.05 49.00 -10.06
C GLN A 26 -25.95 47.52 -10.45
N GLY A 27 -26.19 47.17 -11.72
CA GLY A 27 -26.10 45.80 -12.21
C GLY A 27 -24.69 45.19 -12.17
N LYS A 28 -23.63 46.01 -12.27
CA LYS A 28 -22.24 45.51 -12.15
C LYS A 28 -21.89 45.04 -10.74
N ALA A 29 -22.38 45.74 -9.70
CA ALA A 29 -22.15 45.33 -8.33
C ALA A 29 -22.85 44.00 -8.02
N ASP A 30 -24.06 43.82 -8.53
CA ASP A 30 -24.80 42.56 -8.38
C ASP A 30 -24.15 41.42 -9.18
N ARG A 31 -23.62 41.71 -10.37
CA ARG A 31 -22.82 40.75 -11.14
C ARG A 31 -21.55 40.32 -10.38
N ALA A 32 -20.82 41.27 -9.78
CA ALA A 32 -19.64 40.95 -9.00
C ALA A 32 -19.96 40.07 -7.78
N ARG A 33 -21.06 40.39 -7.07
CA ARG A 33 -21.56 39.55 -5.97
C ARG A 33 -21.92 38.14 -6.43
N ALA A 34 -22.58 38.02 -7.58
CA ALA A 34 -22.94 36.73 -8.16
C ALA A 34 -21.69 35.91 -8.53
N ALA A 35 -20.69 36.54 -9.16
CA ALA A 35 -19.42 35.87 -9.50
C ALA A 35 -18.65 35.40 -8.27
N ILE A 36 -18.57 36.23 -7.22
CA ILE A 36 -17.94 35.85 -5.94
C ILE A 36 -18.71 34.70 -5.27
N ALA A 37 -20.04 34.71 -5.31
CA ALA A 37 -20.87 33.64 -4.76
C ALA A 37 -20.68 32.32 -5.52
N GLU A 38 -20.58 32.37 -6.85
CA GLU A 38 -20.25 31.20 -7.67
C GLU A 38 -18.86 30.65 -7.33
N ALA A 39 -17.85 31.52 -7.29
CA ALA A 39 -16.48 31.16 -6.94
C ALA A 39 -16.39 30.51 -5.56
N ARG A 40 -17.09 31.08 -4.55
CA ARG A 40 -17.23 30.47 -3.22
C ARG A 40 -17.83 29.07 -3.29
N GLY A 41 -18.93 28.90 -4.01
CA GLY A 41 -19.58 27.60 -4.18
C GLY A 41 -18.66 26.56 -4.81
N LYS A 42 -17.89 26.94 -5.84
CA LYS A 42 -16.91 26.07 -6.49
C LYS A 42 -15.74 25.73 -5.57
N ILE A 43 -15.20 26.69 -4.84
CA ILE A 43 -14.12 26.47 -3.86
C ILE A 43 -14.60 25.55 -2.74
N ASP A 44 -15.82 25.72 -2.22
CA ASP A 44 -16.38 24.85 -1.20
C ASP A 44 -16.62 23.42 -1.72
N ALA A 45 -17.10 23.27 -2.95
CA ALA A 45 -17.19 21.97 -3.61
C ALA A 45 -15.81 21.34 -3.78
N ALA A 46 -14.82 22.12 -4.23
CA ALA A 46 -13.44 21.71 -4.36
C ALA A 46 -12.83 21.30 -3.01
N ASN A 47 -13.13 21.98 -1.91
CA ASN A 47 -12.65 21.63 -0.57
C ASN A 47 -13.27 20.32 -0.06
N LYS A 48 -14.56 20.09 -0.35
CA LYS A 48 -15.23 18.83 0.02
C LYS A 48 -14.70 17.62 -0.75
N VAL A 49 -14.23 17.83 -1.98
CA VAL A 49 -13.79 16.76 -2.89
C VAL A 49 -12.26 16.62 -2.93
N GLY A 50 -11.49 17.68 -2.70
CA GLY A 50 -10.06 17.75 -2.97
C GLY A 50 -9.17 17.55 -1.75
N VAL A 51 -8.62 16.35 -1.59
CA VAL A 51 -7.55 16.02 -0.62
C VAL A 51 -6.40 15.23 -1.28
N ALA A 52 -6.33 15.15 -2.61
CA ALA A 52 -5.33 14.36 -3.33
C ALA A 52 -4.56 15.19 -4.36
N GLY A 53 -3.24 14.97 -4.46
CA GLY A 53 -2.37 15.58 -5.47
C GLY A 53 -2.07 17.07 -5.25
N ASP A 54 -1.96 17.83 -6.33
CA ASP A 54 -1.71 19.29 -6.35
C ASP A 54 -2.92 20.15 -5.93
N ALA A 55 -4.07 19.52 -5.68
CA ALA A 55 -5.30 20.20 -5.27
C ALA A 55 -5.14 21.17 -4.09
N PRO A 56 -4.34 20.89 -3.03
CA PRO A 56 -4.18 21.81 -1.91
C PRO A 56 -3.52 23.15 -2.28
N ARG A 57 -2.57 23.14 -3.22
CA ARG A 57 -1.92 24.37 -3.68
C ARG A 57 -2.89 25.23 -4.48
N LEU A 58 -3.59 24.62 -5.43
CA LEU A 58 -4.60 25.30 -6.25
C LEU A 58 -5.78 25.81 -5.40
N GLN A 59 -6.19 25.07 -4.37
CA GLN A 59 -7.20 25.52 -3.40
C GLN A 59 -6.73 26.75 -2.61
N ALA A 60 -5.48 26.78 -2.15
CA ALA A 60 -4.93 27.93 -1.44
C ALA A 60 -4.88 29.17 -2.35
N GLU A 61 -4.47 29.01 -3.60
CA GLU A 61 -4.45 30.07 -4.62
C GLU A 61 -5.88 30.56 -4.94
N ALA A 62 -6.85 29.64 -5.11
CA ALA A 62 -8.25 29.99 -5.34
C ALA A 62 -8.85 30.79 -4.17
N GLN A 63 -8.56 30.38 -2.92
CA GLN A 63 -8.99 31.10 -1.73
C GLN A 63 -8.34 32.48 -1.60
N ALA A 64 -7.10 32.63 -2.03
CA ALA A 64 -6.42 33.93 -2.06
C ALA A 64 -7.06 34.87 -3.08
N ALA A 65 -7.27 34.39 -4.31
CA ALA A 65 -7.94 35.15 -5.37
C ALA A 65 -9.37 35.56 -4.97
N LEU A 66 -10.11 34.69 -4.28
CA LEU A 66 -11.44 35.01 -3.77
C LEU A 66 -11.41 36.15 -2.74
N ARG A 67 -10.45 36.13 -1.80
CA ARG A 67 -10.28 37.21 -0.83
C ARG A 67 -9.96 38.53 -1.53
N THR A 68 -9.08 38.50 -2.53
CA THR A 68 -8.77 39.69 -3.35
C THR A 68 -10.03 40.21 -4.06
N ALA A 69 -10.83 39.34 -4.67
CA ALA A 69 -12.10 39.72 -5.31
C ALA A 69 -13.07 40.43 -4.34
N GLU A 70 -13.16 39.93 -3.11
CA GLU A 70 -14.00 40.53 -2.05
C GLU A 70 -13.50 41.90 -1.62
N GLU A 71 -12.18 42.08 -1.51
CA GLU A 71 -11.56 43.38 -1.22
C GLU A 71 -11.76 44.38 -2.37
N GLU A 72 -11.56 43.97 -3.63
CA GLU A 72 -11.78 44.83 -4.79
C GLU A 72 -13.25 45.28 -4.87
N LEU A 73 -14.20 44.38 -4.58
CA LEU A 73 -15.61 44.73 -4.52
C LEU A 73 -15.90 45.73 -3.39
N ALA A 74 -15.31 45.54 -2.21
CA ALA A 74 -15.42 46.48 -1.10
C ALA A 74 -14.81 47.86 -1.42
N ARG A 75 -13.74 47.88 -2.22
CA ARG A 75 -13.10 49.10 -2.76
C ARG A 75 -13.90 49.74 -3.91
N GLY A 76 -15.00 49.13 -4.35
CA GLY A 76 -15.84 49.62 -5.45
C GLY A 76 -15.32 49.27 -6.85
N LYS A 77 -14.24 48.49 -6.95
CA LYS A 77 -13.59 48.04 -8.18
C LYS A 77 -14.24 46.76 -8.70
N LYS A 78 -15.40 46.94 -9.32
CA LYS A 78 -16.32 45.85 -9.68
C LYS A 78 -15.77 44.97 -10.81
N ASP A 79 -15.06 45.56 -11.77
CA ASP A 79 -14.55 44.81 -12.93
C ASP A 79 -13.36 43.94 -12.52
N GLU A 80 -12.48 44.46 -11.64
CA GLU A 80 -11.38 43.74 -11.00
C GLU A 80 -11.92 42.60 -10.12
N ALA A 81 -12.93 42.87 -9.29
CA ALA A 81 -13.57 41.86 -8.47
C ALA A 81 -14.17 40.70 -9.30
N ILE A 82 -14.75 41.00 -10.47
CA ILE A 82 -15.26 39.97 -11.38
C ILE A 82 -14.10 39.14 -11.95
N ALA A 83 -13.01 39.79 -12.39
CA ALA A 83 -11.85 39.10 -12.94
C ALA A 83 -11.22 38.16 -11.91
N ASP A 84 -11.02 38.63 -10.67
CA ASP A 84 -10.44 37.82 -9.59
C ASP A 84 -11.37 36.66 -9.18
N ALA A 85 -12.69 36.86 -9.17
CA ALA A 85 -13.65 35.80 -8.90
C ALA A 85 -13.69 34.71 -9.99
N LEU A 86 -13.55 35.10 -11.25
CA LEU A 86 -13.44 34.15 -12.37
C LEU A 86 -12.13 33.36 -12.29
N HIS A 87 -11.02 34.03 -11.99
CA HIS A 87 -9.73 33.36 -11.78
C HIS A 87 -9.79 32.38 -10.60
N ALA A 88 -10.41 32.76 -9.48
CA ALA A 88 -10.66 31.86 -8.36
C ALA A 88 -11.49 30.64 -8.74
N SER A 89 -12.51 30.83 -9.60
CA SER A 89 -13.35 29.75 -10.12
C SER A 89 -12.58 28.79 -11.01
N GLU A 90 -11.74 29.30 -11.91
CA GLU A 90 -10.88 28.50 -12.79
C GLU A 90 -9.87 27.64 -12.00
N LEU A 91 -9.25 28.23 -10.97
CA LEU A 91 -8.37 27.51 -10.06
C LEU A 91 -9.10 26.39 -9.31
N ALA A 92 -10.33 26.65 -8.86
CA ALA A 92 -11.16 25.64 -8.20
C ALA A 92 -11.56 24.50 -9.14
N ASP A 93 -11.95 24.81 -10.38
CA ASP A 93 -12.29 23.82 -11.40
C ASP A 93 -11.06 22.97 -11.79
N THR A 94 -9.88 23.61 -11.89
CA THR A 94 -8.61 22.92 -12.13
C THR A 94 -8.24 22.00 -10.97
N ALA A 95 -8.40 22.46 -9.73
CA ALA A 95 -8.16 21.67 -8.53
C ALA A 95 -9.07 20.43 -8.48
N LEU A 96 -10.34 20.58 -8.85
CA LEU A 96 -11.30 19.48 -8.95
C LEU A 96 -10.88 18.45 -10.02
N GLY A 97 -10.50 18.92 -11.20
CA GLY A 97 -10.00 18.06 -12.29
C GLY A 97 -8.76 17.26 -11.86
N ALA A 98 -7.78 17.94 -11.27
CA ALA A 98 -6.56 17.31 -10.76
C ALA A 98 -6.85 16.29 -9.64
N ALA A 99 -7.72 16.63 -8.70
CA ALA A 99 -8.14 15.73 -7.63
C ALA A 99 -8.85 14.48 -8.18
N GLN A 100 -9.73 14.63 -9.16
CA GLN A 100 -10.43 13.50 -9.78
C GLN A 100 -9.46 12.60 -10.54
N GLN A 101 -8.51 13.18 -11.28
CA GLN A 101 -7.47 12.42 -11.97
C GLN A 101 -6.60 11.64 -10.97
N ALA A 102 -6.19 12.28 -9.87
CA ALA A 102 -5.41 11.63 -8.82
C ALA A 102 -6.18 10.46 -8.18
N ARG A 103 -7.47 10.64 -7.87
CA ARG A 103 -8.33 9.56 -7.36
C ARG A 103 -8.44 8.38 -8.33
N ASN A 104 -8.63 8.66 -9.61
CA ASN A 104 -8.71 7.62 -10.65
C ASN A 104 -7.38 6.85 -10.76
N ALA A 105 -6.26 7.56 -10.73
CA ALA A 105 -4.93 6.94 -10.73
C ALA A 105 -4.72 6.05 -9.49
N GLN A 106 -5.10 6.53 -8.31
CA GLN A 106 -5.02 5.74 -7.07
C GLN A 106 -5.92 4.49 -7.12
N ALA A 107 -7.16 4.62 -7.61
CA ALA A 107 -8.08 3.50 -7.72
C ALA A 107 -7.54 2.43 -8.70
N SER A 108 -6.97 2.84 -9.83
CA SER A 108 -6.37 1.91 -10.79
C SER A 108 -5.11 1.22 -10.22
N ALA A 109 -4.26 1.94 -9.49
CA ALA A 109 -3.11 1.36 -8.80
C ALA A 109 -3.54 0.31 -7.75
N GLN A 110 -4.54 0.64 -6.92
CA GLN A 110 -5.09 -0.30 -5.94
C GLN A 110 -5.67 -1.56 -6.59
N GLN A 111 -6.32 -1.44 -7.74
CA GLN A 111 -6.82 -2.59 -8.48
C GLN A 111 -5.68 -3.46 -9.02
N ALA A 112 -4.62 -2.86 -9.55
CA ALA A 112 -3.44 -3.59 -10.02
C ALA A 112 -2.74 -4.33 -8.87
N ASP A 113 -2.56 -3.66 -7.71
CA ASP A 113 -1.97 -4.26 -6.52
C ASP A 113 -2.81 -5.43 -5.98
N ALA A 114 -4.13 -5.27 -5.96
CA ALA A 114 -5.05 -6.33 -5.56
C ALA A 114 -4.98 -7.53 -6.51
N GLN A 115 -4.91 -7.31 -7.82
CA GLN A 115 -4.74 -8.36 -8.82
C GLN A 115 -3.40 -9.08 -8.68
N ALA A 116 -2.30 -8.34 -8.48
CA ALA A 116 -0.98 -8.91 -8.25
C ALA A 116 -0.95 -9.77 -6.98
N THR A 117 -1.54 -9.26 -5.89
CA THR A 117 -1.66 -10.01 -4.63
C THR A 117 -2.48 -11.28 -4.80
N ALA A 118 -3.60 -11.22 -5.53
CA ALA A 118 -4.44 -12.38 -5.81
C ALA A 118 -3.69 -13.43 -6.64
N ALA A 119 -2.95 -13.03 -7.67
CA ALA A 119 -2.15 -13.94 -8.49
C ALA A 119 -1.03 -14.61 -7.67
N GLN A 120 -0.35 -13.86 -6.80
CA GLN A 120 0.66 -14.41 -5.90
C GLN A 120 0.05 -15.41 -4.91
N ALA A 121 -1.11 -15.11 -4.33
CA ALA A 121 -1.81 -16.03 -3.44
C ALA A 121 -2.21 -17.33 -4.16
N GLN A 122 -2.67 -17.24 -5.41
CA GLN A 122 -3.00 -18.41 -6.23
C GLN A 122 -1.77 -19.29 -6.50
N GLN A 123 -0.63 -18.68 -6.86
CA GLN A 123 0.62 -19.40 -7.07
C GLN A 123 1.11 -20.09 -5.79
N GLN A 124 1.02 -19.40 -4.65
CA GLN A 124 1.39 -19.98 -3.35
C GLN A 124 0.50 -21.16 -2.96
N ALA A 125 -0.81 -21.06 -3.24
CA ALA A 125 -1.75 -22.15 -2.99
C ALA A 125 -1.44 -23.37 -3.89
N GLN A 126 -1.13 -23.16 -5.17
CA GLN A 126 -0.72 -24.24 -6.08
C GLN A 126 0.55 -24.92 -5.60
N ALA A 127 1.60 -24.16 -5.26
CA ALA A 127 2.85 -24.71 -4.74
C ALA A 127 2.69 -25.41 -3.38
N ALA A 128 1.71 -25.01 -2.57
CA ALA A 128 1.38 -25.73 -1.34
C ALA A 128 0.71 -27.08 -1.63
N ASN A 129 -0.22 -27.11 -2.59
CA ASN A 129 -0.90 -28.34 -3.00
C ASN A 129 0.07 -29.35 -3.62
N GLU A 130 0.96 -28.91 -4.52
CA GLU A 130 1.99 -29.78 -5.10
C GLU A 130 2.90 -30.42 -4.04
N ARG A 131 3.30 -29.65 -3.02
CA ARG A 131 4.08 -30.18 -1.89
C ARG A 131 3.29 -31.18 -1.05
N ALA A 132 1.99 -30.94 -0.86
CA ALA A 132 1.12 -31.86 -0.15
C ALA A 132 0.98 -33.20 -0.90
N ASP A 133 0.76 -33.14 -2.22
CA ASP A 133 0.67 -34.33 -3.07
C ASP A 133 1.98 -35.13 -3.07
N ALA A 134 3.13 -34.45 -3.15
CA ALA A 134 4.44 -35.10 -3.06
C ALA A 134 4.66 -35.77 -1.69
N ALA A 135 4.28 -35.11 -0.60
CA ALA A 135 4.37 -35.68 0.74
C ALA A 135 3.46 -36.91 0.91
N GLN A 136 2.25 -36.89 0.33
CA GLN A 136 1.34 -38.02 0.33
C GLN A 136 1.92 -39.23 -0.43
N GLN A 137 2.52 -38.99 -1.60
CA GLN A 137 3.17 -40.05 -2.38
C GLN A 137 4.37 -40.65 -1.63
N GLN A 138 5.20 -39.82 -1.00
CA GLN A 138 6.32 -40.28 -0.17
C GLN A 138 5.85 -41.09 1.05
N ALA A 139 4.79 -40.66 1.71
CA ALA A 139 4.20 -41.39 2.83
C ALA A 139 3.66 -42.76 2.39
N ALA A 140 3.01 -42.84 1.23
CA ALA A 140 2.53 -44.09 0.67
C ALA A 140 3.68 -45.04 0.31
N ALA A 141 4.75 -44.53 -0.30
CA ALA A 141 5.95 -45.31 -0.61
C ALA A 141 6.64 -45.84 0.66
N ALA A 142 6.84 -44.99 1.66
CA ALA A 142 7.43 -45.39 2.94
C ALA A 142 6.58 -46.45 3.67
N ALA A 143 5.25 -46.36 3.58
CA ALA A 143 4.36 -47.37 4.13
C ALA A 143 4.48 -48.72 3.41
N ALA A 144 4.62 -48.70 2.08
CA ALA A 144 4.86 -49.90 1.28
C ALA A 144 6.21 -50.56 1.61
N ASP A 145 7.28 -49.76 1.72
CA ASP A 145 8.62 -50.24 2.09
C ASP A 145 8.63 -50.84 3.50
N ALA A 146 7.96 -50.19 4.46
CA ALA A 146 7.81 -50.71 5.81
C ALA A 146 7.02 -52.02 5.86
N ALA A 147 6.00 -52.18 5.01
CA ALA A 147 5.25 -53.43 4.88
C ALA A 147 6.12 -54.54 4.26
N ALA A 148 6.91 -54.21 3.23
CA ALA A 148 7.84 -55.15 2.60
C ALA A 148 8.93 -55.63 3.58
N ALA A 149 9.51 -54.74 4.37
CA ALA A 149 10.49 -55.08 5.39
C ALA A 149 9.92 -56.02 6.47
N ARG A 150 8.64 -55.87 6.83
CA ARG A 150 7.95 -56.77 7.78
C ARG A 150 7.62 -58.14 7.19
N ALA A 151 7.41 -58.22 5.87
CA ALA A 151 7.13 -59.48 5.18
C ALA A 151 8.40 -60.29 4.85
N ALA A 152 9.59 -59.70 4.97
CA ALA A 152 10.85 -60.39 4.73
C ALA A 152 11.10 -61.45 5.82
N PRO A 153 11.45 -62.70 5.46
CA PRO A 153 11.74 -63.75 6.44
C PRO A 153 12.96 -63.36 7.30
N PRO A 154 12.96 -63.71 8.60
CA PRO A 154 14.06 -63.37 9.49
C PRO A 154 15.36 -63.98 8.98
N VAL A 155 16.31 -63.11 8.64
CA VAL A 155 17.67 -63.53 8.34
C VAL A 155 18.30 -63.94 9.66
N VAL A 156 18.46 -65.25 9.88
CA VAL A 156 19.19 -65.79 11.03
C VAL A 156 20.66 -65.44 10.84
N VAL A 157 21.08 -64.30 11.40
CA VAL A 157 22.49 -63.94 11.49
C VAL A 157 23.10 -64.85 12.54
N ALA A 158 24.01 -65.73 12.11
CA ALA A 158 24.86 -66.49 13.03
C ALA A 158 25.58 -65.53 13.98
N ALA A 159 25.60 -65.88 15.27
CA ALA A 159 26.07 -65.03 16.36
C ALA A 159 27.39 -64.31 16.03
N PRO A 160 27.48 -62.97 16.20
CA PRO A 160 28.72 -62.25 15.99
C PRO A 160 29.72 -62.61 17.11
N THR A 161 30.94 -62.96 16.71
CA THR A 161 32.12 -62.99 17.57
C THR A 161 32.33 -61.60 18.21
N PRO A 162 32.83 -61.52 19.46
CA PRO A 162 32.87 -60.27 20.21
C PRO A 162 33.79 -59.24 19.55
N THR A 163 33.21 -58.14 19.07
CA THR A 163 33.91 -56.95 18.56
C THR A 163 33.98 -55.84 19.63
N PRO A 164 34.98 -54.94 19.57
CA PRO A 164 35.30 -53.99 20.65
C PRO A 164 34.17 -53.00 20.95
N THR A 165 33.96 -52.76 22.24
CA THR A 165 33.00 -51.78 22.78
C THR A 165 33.43 -50.35 22.42
N THR A 166 32.57 -49.61 21.72
CA THR A 166 32.77 -48.18 21.46
C THR A 166 31.85 -47.39 22.39
N THR A 167 32.42 -46.61 23.31
CA THR A 167 31.65 -45.75 24.21
C THR A 167 31.56 -44.35 23.61
N ILE A 168 30.34 -43.89 23.32
CA ILE A 168 30.07 -42.53 22.86
C ILE A 168 29.63 -41.70 24.07
N THR A 169 30.36 -40.64 24.39
CA THR A 169 30.00 -39.68 25.44
C THR A 169 29.58 -38.36 24.79
N THR A 170 28.35 -37.93 25.06
CA THR A 170 27.82 -36.64 24.58
C THR A 170 27.74 -35.67 25.74
N GLU A 171 28.62 -34.67 25.77
CA GLU A 171 28.52 -33.55 26.73
C GLU A 171 27.80 -32.37 26.08
N THR A 172 26.79 -31.83 26.78
CA THR A 172 26.12 -30.59 26.41
C THR A 172 26.43 -29.52 27.43
N THR A 173 27.20 -28.50 27.05
CA THR A 173 27.47 -27.35 27.92
C THR A 173 26.81 -26.09 27.34
N LYS A 174 25.98 -25.42 28.17
CA LYS A 174 25.38 -24.12 27.83
C LYS A 174 26.33 -23.01 28.28
N GLN A 175 26.83 -22.21 27.33
CA GLN A 175 27.69 -21.07 27.61
C GLN A 175 26.99 -19.77 27.23
N ALA A 176 26.87 -18.84 28.18
CA ALA A 176 26.31 -17.51 27.95
C ALA A 176 27.40 -16.57 27.42
N VAL A 177 27.16 -15.91 26.29
CA VAL A 177 28.08 -14.92 25.71
C VAL A 177 27.44 -13.53 25.80
N ALA A 178 28.13 -12.60 26.44
CA ALA A 178 27.73 -11.19 26.51
C ALA A 178 28.12 -10.46 25.21
N THR A 179 27.20 -9.67 24.66
CA THR A 179 27.46 -8.82 23.49
C THR A 179 27.93 -7.41 23.91
N PRO A 180 28.86 -6.77 23.17
CA PRO A 180 29.33 -5.43 23.50
C PRO A 180 28.26 -4.38 23.17
N ALA A 181 28.03 -3.47 24.13
CA ALA A 181 27.06 -2.39 24.00
C ALA A 181 27.62 -1.25 23.13
N VAL A 182 26.92 -0.92 22.04
CA VAL A 182 27.19 0.28 21.23
C VAL A 182 26.40 1.44 21.83
N HIS A 183 27.08 2.45 22.37
CA HIS A 183 26.44 3.67 22.88
C HIS A 183 26.02 4.58 21.71
N ARG A 184 24.73 4.66 21.43
CA ARG A 184 24.17 5.73 20.59
C ARG A 184 23.18 6.54 21.42
N ARG A 185 23.41 7.85 21.50
CA ARG A 185 22.59 8.80 22.26
C ARG A 185 21.21 8.92 21.58
N VAL A 186 20.21 8.26 22.16
CA VAL A 186 18.80 8.40 21.78
C VAL A 186 18.01 8.77 23.04
N VAL A 187 17.13 9.75 22.92
CA VAL A 187 16.29 10.24 24.02
C VAL A 187 15.31 9.13 24.42
N ARG A 188 15.62 8.52 25.58
CA ARG A 188 14.83 7.65 26.46
C ARG A 188 13.56 6.99 25.87
N LYS A 189 13.69 5.72 25.48
CA LYS A 189 12.83 4.62 25.99
C LYS A 189 13.69 3.36 26.12
N SER A 190 13.90 2.94 27.37
CA SER A 190 14.76 1.81 27.75
C SER A 190 13.97 0.50 27.62
N THR A 191 14.26 -0.29 26.61
CA THR A 191 13.87 -1.72 26.54
C THR A 191 15.13 -2.55 26.78
N THR A 192 15.11 -3.40 27.81
CA THR A 192 16.20 -4.31 28.16
C THR A 192 16.40 -5.36 27.07
N PRO A 193 17.64 -5.58 26.57
CA PRO A 193 17.90 -6.64 25.61
C PRO A 193 17.80 -8.01 26.28
N ARG A 194 17.08 -8.95 25.64
CA ARG A 194 16.94 -10.34 26.06
C ARG A 194 18.13 -11.15 25.53
N ALA A 195 18.84 -11.85 26.41
CA ALA A 195 19.98 -12.69 26.04
C ALA A 195 19.57 -13.81 25.08
N ARG A 196 20.33 -13.99 23.99
CA ARG A 196 20.25 -15.17 23.12
C ARG A 196 21.27 -16.21 23.59
N THR A 197 20.79 -17.41 23.91
CA THR A 197 21.63 -18.59 24.14
C THR A 197 22.01 -19.20 22.79
N VAL A 198 23.28 -19.58 22.62
CA VAL A 198 23.74 -20.35 21.46
C VAL A 198 24.20 -21.70 21.97
N GLU A 199 23.66 -22.79 21.41
CA GLU A 199 24.07 -24.14 21.74
C GLU A 199 25.27 -24.55 20.88
N LYS A 200 26.31 -25.07 21.51
CA LYS A 200 27.47 -25.64 20.84
C LYS A 200 27.53 -27.13 21.16
N THR A 201 27.34 -27.97 20.16
CA THR A 201 27.52 -29.42 20.27
C THR A 201 28.95 -29.78 19.92
N THR A 202 29.65 -30.46 20.82
CA THR A 202 30.97 -31.05 20.54
C THR A 202 30.85 -32.55 20.71
N THR A 203 31.27 -33.31 19.70
CA THR A 203 31.26 -34.78 19.73
C THR A 203 32.69 -35.27 19.75
N SER A 204 33.06 -35.98 20.82
CA SER A 204 34.37 -36.63 20.96
C SER A 204 34.19 -38.13 20.84
N VAL A 205 34.98 -38.78 19.97
CA VAL A 205 34.99 -40.24 19.82
C VAL A 205 36.33 -40.76 20.34
N THR A 206 36.28 -41.60 21.36
CA THR A 206 37.46 -42.26 21.93
C THR A 206 37.35 -43.76 21.70
N THR A 207 38.30 -44.33 20.96
CA THR A 207 38.42 -45.77 20.75
C THR A 207 39.53 -46.31 21.65
N SER A 208 39.17 -47.08 22.68
CA SER A 208 40.13 -47.79 23.53
C SER A 208 40.26 -49.23 23.07
N GLN A 209 41.46 -49.60 22.59
CA GLN A 209 41.84 -50.99 22.33
C GLN A 209 42.33 -51.61 23.65
N GLN A 210 41.61 -52.60 24.19
CA GLN A 210 42.14 -53.43 25.28
C GLN A 210 43.14 -54.41 24.68
N GLN A 211 44.38 -54.38 25.18
CA GLN A 211 45.38 -55.44 24.92
C GLN A 211 45.11 -56.63 25.83
#